data_AF-A0A1B6CSL4-F1
#
_entry.id   AF-A0A1B6CSL4-F1
#
_cell.length_a   1.000
_cell.length_b   1.000
_cell.length_c   1.000
_cell.angle_alpha   90.00
_cell.angle_beta   90.00
_cell.angle_gamma   90.00
#
_symmetry.space_group_name_H-M   'P 1'
#
loop_
_entity.id
_entity.type
_entity.pdbx_description
1 polymer ?
#
loop_
_entity_poly.entity_id
_entity_poly.type
_entity_poly.pdbx_seq_one_letter_code
_entity_poly.pdbx_strand_id
1 'polypeptide(L)'
;LDVRGRSLQKGIHWSDAQLGGRAYFTIDPEFSVLTLQSIKRTDSALYKCRVDFQFSPTRNSLVNFTVIVPPEKLILLDVGRGTLSSPVYGPVLEGTTVQLSCRAIGGIPKPLLTWYKDGTRMNSSRHIVGDGNVEQTLTVGEVGRHLLYSTFTCNGTNTHLVDPMSTTVQLNILLKPLDVRLLGENLALSSGSRYEM
;
A
#
# COMPACT_ATOMS: atom_id res chain seq x y z
N LEU A 1 -37.37 -3.27 -11.64
CA LEU A 1 -38.10 -2.80 -12.84
C LEU A 1 -39.36 -3.62 -12.99
N ASP A 2 -40.52 -2.99 -13.11
CA ASP A 2 -41.79 -3.67 -13.41
C ASP A 2 -42.30 -3.26 -14.80
N VAL A 3 -42.44 -4.25 -15.69
CA VAL A 3 -42.90 -4.09 -17.08
C VAL A 3 -44.24 -4.78 -17.34
N ARG A 4 -44.97 -5.20 -16.30
CA ARG A 4 -46.29 -5.82 -16.48
C ARG A 4 -47.24 -4.85 -17.17
N GLY A 5 -47.79 -5.28 -18.31
CA GLY A 5 -48.73 -4.50 -19.14
C GLY A 5 -48.13 -3.31 -19.88
N ARG A 6 -46.79 -3.22 -20.02
CA ARG A 6 -46.11 -2.06 -20.62
C ARG A 6 -44.85 -2.46 -21.39
N SER A 7 -44.40 -1.59 -22.31
CA SER A 7 -43.12 -1.76 -23.01
C SER A 7 -41.94 -1.59 -22.05
N LEU A 8 -40.80 -2.20 -22.38
CA LEU A 8 -39.57 -2.18 -21.58
C LEU A 8 -39.13 -0.76 -21.18
N GLN A 9 -39.19 0.19 -22.13
CA GLN A 9 -38.84 1.60 -21.92
C GLN A 9 -39.76 2.36 -20.96
N LYS A 10 -40.98 1.86 -20.72
CA LYS A 10 -41.98 2.47 -19.84
C LYS A 10 -42.06 1.76 -18.49
N GLY A 11 -41.11 0.87 -18.21
CA GLY A 11 -41.04 0.12 -16.97
C GLY A 11 -40.95 1.04 -15.76
N ILE A 12 -41.57 0.64 -14.65
CA ILE A 12 -41.47 1.37 -13.38
C ILE A 12 -40.20 0.95 -12.65
N HIS A 13 -39.39 1.94 -12.26
CA HIS A 13 -38.22 1.73 -11.42
C HIS A 13 -38.54 2.10 -9.97
N TRP A 14 -38.02 1.31 -9.04
CA TRP A 14 -38.10 1.55 -7.61
C TRP A 14 -36.75 1.20 -6.99
N SER A 15 -36.33 1.98 -6.00
CA SER A 15 -35.12 1.78 -5.22
C SER A 15 -35.46 1.92 -3.74
N ASP A 16 -34.83 1.10 -2.92
CA ASP A 16 -34.98 1.17 -1.47
C ASP A 16 -34.40 2.49 -0.93
N ALA A 17 -34.95 3.01 0.17
CA ALA A 17 -34.52 4.26 0.78
C ALA A 17 -33.02 4.25 1.18
N GLN A 18 -32.45 3.09 1.53
CA GLN A 18 -31.03 2.97 1.89
C GLN A 18 -30.09 3.19 0.70
N LEU A 19 -30.50 2.75 -0.48
CA LEU A 19 -29.77 2.99 -1.73
C LEU A 19 -30.14 4.37 -2.32
N GLY A 20 -31.37 4.84 -2.04
CA GLY A 20 -31.89 6.12 -2.48
C GLY A 20 -31.80 6.26 -3.99
N GLY A 21 -31.47 7.47 -4.45
CA GLY A 21 -31.26 7.77 -5.87
C GLY A 21 -29.90 7.31 -6.43
N ARG A 22 -29.07 6.60 -5.64
CA ARG A 22 -27.74 6.17 -6.08
C ARG A 22 -27.74 4.89 -6.90
N ALA A 23 -28.81 4.10 -6.79
CA ALA A 23 -28.97 2.85 -7.51
C ALA A 23 -29.93 3.06 -8.68
N TYR A 24 -29.48 2.72 -9.89
CA TYR A 24 -30.30 2.77 -11.08
C TYR A 24 -30.06 1.54 -11.94
N PHE A 25 -31.15 1.05 -12.52
CA PHE A 25 -31.14 -0.13 -13.35
C PHE A 25 -31.41 0.30 -14.79
N THR A 26 -30.52 -0.07 -15.70
CA THR A 26 -30.61 0.23 -17.13
C THR A 26 -30.72 -1.07 -17.91
N ILE A 27 -31.59 -1.08 -18.91
CA ILE A 27 -31.68 -2.21 -19.85
C ILE A 27 -31.17 -1.74 -21.20
N ASP A 28 -30.09 -2.38 -21.63
CA ASP A 28 -29.56 -2.32 -22.98
C ASP A 28 -29.98 -3.61 -23.73
N PRO A 29 -30.12 -3.59 -25.07
CA PRO A 29 -30.43 -4.79 -25.86
C PRO A 29 -29.51 -5.99 -25.62
N GLU A 30 -28.24 -5.76 -25.26
CA GLU A 30 -27.29 -6.84 -24.96
C GLU A 30 -27.19 -7.17 -23.48
N PHE A 31 -27.28 -6.17 -22.60
CA PHE A 31 -27.04 -6.35 -21.15
C PHE A 31 -28.04 -5.61 -20.28
N SER A 32 -28.38 -6.21 -19.13
CA SER A 32 -29.11 -5.53 -18.06
C SER A 32 -28.13 -5.18 -16.94
N VAL A 33 -28.04 -3.90 -16.58
CA VAL A 33 -27.00 -3.39 -15.68
C VAL A 33 -27.65 -2.70 -14.49
N LEU A 34 -27.28 -3.12 -13.28
CA LEU A 34 -27.51 -2.36 -12.05
C LEU A 34 -26.26 -1.52 -11.79
N THR A 35 -26.42 -0.20 -11.79
CA THR A 35 -25.35 0.73 -11.46
C THR A 35 -25.60 1.32 -10.09
N LEU A 36 -24.57 1.38 -9.27
CA LEU A 36 -24.59 1.97 -7.94
C LEU A 36 -23.53 3.06 -7.86
N GLN A 37 -23.95 4.29 -7.51
CA GLN A 37 -23.08 5.44 -7.36
C GLN A 37 -22.69 5.69 -5.90
N SER A 38 -21.58 6.40 -5.70
CA SER A 38 -21.07 6.82 -4.39
C SER A 38 -21.00 5.65 -3.41
N ILE A 39 -20.28 4.60 -3.80
CA ILE A 39 -20.18 3.32 -3.09
C ILE A 39 -19.75 3.53 -1.64
N LYS A 40 -20.47 2.90 -0.72
CA LYS A 40 -20.18 2.88 0.72
C LYS A 40 -19.76 1.49 1.14
N ARG A 41 -18.97 1.38 2.23
CA ARG A 41 -18.58 0.07 2.79
C ARG A 41 -19.79 -0.81 3.12
N THR A 42 -20.89 -0.22 3.57
CA THR A 42 -22.14 -0.91 3.89
C THR A 42 -22.88 -1.46 2.67
N ASP A 43 -22.52 -1.05 1.46
CA ASP A 43 -23.12 -1.57 0.23
C ASP A 43 -22.62 -3.00 -0.08
N SER A 44 -21.57 -3.48 0.61
CA SER A 44 -21.03 -4.84 0.47
C SER A 44 -22.04 -5.89 0.92
N ALA A 45 -22.55 -6.68 -0.03
CA ALA A 45 -23.62 -7.65 0.22
C ALA A 45 -23.72 -8.69 -0.91
N LEU A 46 -24.57 -9.70 -0.71
CA LEU A 46 -25.01 -10.62 -1.76
C LEU A 46 -26.23 -10.03 -2.49
N TYR A 47 -26.04 -9.57 -3.72
CA TYR A 47 -27.09 -8.99 -4.55
C TYR A 47 -27.83 -10.10 -5.29
N LYS A 48 -29.17 -10.02 -5.33
CA LYS A 48 -30.02 -10.97 -6.02
C LYS A 48 -30.75 -10.28 -7.18
N CYS A 49 -30.45 -10.69 -8.40
CA CYS A 49 -31.27 -10.38 -9.56
C CYS A 49 -32.40 -11.41 -9.64
N ARG A 50 -33.65 -10.93 -9.66
CA ARG A 50 -34.86 -11.76 -9.82
C ARG A 50 -35.60 -11.31 -11.07
N VAL A 51 -35.92 -12.27 -11.94
CA VAL A 51 -36.71 -12.03 -13.15
C VAL A 51 -37.91 -12.98 -13.15
N ASP A 52 -39.10 -12.41 -13.12
CA ASP A 52 -40.36 -13.14 -13.21
C ASP A 52 -40.87 -13.12 -14.67
N PHE A 53 -41.18 -14.29 -15.21
CA PHE A 53 -41.70 -14.45 -16.58
C PHE A 53 -43.19 -14.84 -16.55
N GLN A 54 -43.92 -14.54 -17.63
CA GLN A 54 -45.36 -14.83 -17.70
C GLN A 54 -45.66 -16.34 -17.80
N PHE A 55 -44.86 -17.08 -18.58
CA PHE A 55 -45.09 -18.50 -18.89
C PHE A 55 -43.87 -19.37 -18.58
N SER A 56 -42.94 -18.87 -17.76
CA SER A 56 -41.72 -19.59 -17.41
C SER A 56 -41.36 -19.37 -15.95
N PRO A 57 -40.63 -20.29 -15.31
CA PRO A 57 -40.21 -20.14 -13.92
C PRO A 57 -39.37 -18.88 -13.71
N THR A 58 -39.53 -18.26 -12.54
CA THR A 58 -38.68 -17.17 -12.08
C THR A 58 -37.21 -17.57 -12.10
N ARG A 59 -36.36 -16.72 -12.68
CA ARG A 59 -34.91 -16.90 -12.65
C ARG A 59 -34.29 -15.99 -11.60
N ASN A 60 -33.34 -16.55 -10.86
CA ASN A 60 -32.58 -15.82 -9.86
C ASN A 60 -31.08 -15.96 -10.15
N SER A 61 -30.36 -14.85 -10.07
CA SER A 61 -28.90 -14.81 -10.13
C SER A 61 -28.37 -14.10 -8.88
N LEU A 62 -27.34 -14.66 -8.28
CA LEU A 62 -26.71 -14.12 -7.08
C LEU A 62 -25.32 -13.58 -7.45
N VAL A 63 -25.01 -12.37 -7.00
CA VAL A 63 -23.73 -11.71 -7.23
C VAL A 63 -23.17 -11.23 -5.90
N ASN A 64 -21.97 -11.69 -5.56
CA ASN A 64 -21.29 -11.20 -4.36
C ASN A 64 -20.60 -9.88 -4.69
N PHE A 65 -21.06 -8.79 -4.06
CA PHE A 65 -20.47 -7.47 -4.23
C PHE A 65 -19.67 -7.13 -2.97
N THR A 66 -18.35 -7.04 -3.14
CA THR A 66 -17.42 -6.71 -2.06
C THR A 66 -16.82 -5.33 -2.27
N VAL A 67 -16.90 -4.50 -1.23
CA VAL A 67 -16.30 -3.16 -1.26
C VAL A 67 -14.89 -3.23 -0.69
N ILE A 68 -13.93 -2.80 -1.51
CA ILE A 68 -12.52 -2.72 -1.11
C ILE A 68 -12.23 -1.30 -0.64
N VAL A 69 -11.60 -1.18 0.52
CA VAL A 69 -11.18 0.09 1.12
C VAL A 69 -9.65 0.11 1.11
N PRO A 70 -8.97 1.00 0.36
CA PRO A 70 -7.52 1.13 0.39
C PRO A 70 -6.97 1.40 1.81
N PRO A 71 -5.65 1.21 2.05
CA PRO A 71 -5.03 1.62 3.29
C PRO A 71 -5.22 3.12 3.52
N GLU A 72 -5.45 3.54 4.76
CA GLU A 72 -5.62 4.95 5.11
C GLU A 72 -4.27 5.68 5.16
N LYS A 73 -3.26 4.99 5.71
CA LYS A 73 -1.89 5.50 5.80
C LYS A 73 -0.87 4.37 5.91
N LEU A 74 0.33 4.66 5.41
CA LEU A 74 1.53 3.88 5.67
C LEU A 74 2.45 4.68 6.58
N ILE A 75 2.89 4.07 7.69
CA ILE A 75 3.79 4.68 8.67
C ILE A 75 5.14 3.97 8.57
N LEU A 76 6.19 4.74 8.30
CA LEU A 76 7.57 4.25 8.39
C LEU A 76 8.08 4.38 9.83
N LEU A 77 8.76 3.35 10.29
CA LEU A 77 9.27 3.19 11.64
C LEU A 77 10.73 2.71 11.55
N ASP A 78 11.59 3.24 12.41
CA ASP A 78 12.85 2.61 12.77
C ASP A 78 12.59 1.77 14.02
N VAL A 79 12.93 0.47 13.97
CA VAL A 79 12.70 -0.48 15.06
C VAL A 79 13.32 -0.02 16.38
N GLY A 80 14.38 0.81 16.36
CA GLY A 80 15.01 1.36 17.56
C GLY A 80 14.61 2.79 17.94
N ARG A 81 14.01 3.56 17.02
CA ARG A 81 13.78 5.02 17.21
C ARG A 81 12.32 5.44 17.07
N GLY A 82 11.45 4.56 16.61
CA GLY A 82 10.04 4.85 16.38
C GLY A 82 9.77 5.49 15.02
N THR A 83 8.71 6.29 14.92
CA THR A 83 8.21 6.84 13.66
C THR A 83 9.21 7.76 12.97
N LEU A 84 9.38 7.55 11.66
CA LEU A 84 10.16 8.41 10.79
C LEU A 84 9.29 9.56 10.28
N SER A 85 9.65 10.79 10.64
CA SER A 85 8.98 12.02 10.17
C SER A 85 9.74 12.74 9.06
N SER A 86 10.99 12.32 8.79
CA SER A 86 11.87 12.92 7.78
C SER A 86 11.90 12.07 6.52
N PRO A 87 11.95 12.67 5.31
CA PRO A 87 12.16 11.94 4.06
C PRO A 87 13.55 11.33 3.96
N VAL A 88 14.48 11.71 4.85
CA VAL A 88 15.85 11.19 4.94
C VAL A 88 16.02 10.42 6.24
N TYR A 89 16.50 9.18 6.14
CA TYR A 89 16.89 8.31 7.25
C TYR A 89 18.41 8.31 7.43
N GLY A 90 18.87 8.68 8.62
CA GLY A 90 20.28 8.76 8.96
C GLY A 90 20.69 10.17 9.42
N PRO A 91 22.00 10.51 9.36
CA PRO A 91 23.08 9.68 8.83
C PRO A 91 23.33 8.41 9.67
N VAL A 92 23.53 7.27 9.02
CA VAL A 92 23.96 6.01 9.66
C VAL A 92 25.42 5.70 9.35
N LEU A 93 26.14 5.06 10.25
CA LEU A 93 27.52 4.67 10.00
C LEU A 93 27.60 3.56 8.95
N GLU A 94 28.57 3.65 8.03
CA GLU A 94 28.90 2.56 7.12
C GLU A 94 29.22 1.27 7.89
N GLY A 95 28.67 0.14 7.44
CA GLY A 95 28.80 -1.18 8.07
C GLY A 95 27.73 -1.50 9.12
N THR A 96 26.86 -0.55 9.47
CA THR A 96 25.76 -0.81 10.41
C THR A 96 24.63 -1.62 9.77
N THR A 97 23.82 -2.28 10.61
CA THR A 97 22.56 -2.91 10.18
C THR A 97 21.41 -1.96 10.49
N VAL A 98 20.57 -1.72 9.51
CA VAL A 98 19.38 -0.86 9.61
C VAL A 98 18.12 -1.70 9.52
N GLN A 99 17.15 -1.45 10.41
CA GLN A 99 15.85 -2.11 10.39
C GLN A 99 14.73 -1.10 10.22
N LEU A 100 14.16 -1.06 9.01
CA LEU A 100 13.02 -0.21 8.67
C LEU A 100 11.75 -1.04 8.71
N SER A 101 10.77 -0.60 9.48
CA SER A 101 9.45 -1.19 9.52
C SER A 101 8.43 -0.29 8.83
N CYS A 102 7.53 -0.89 8.08
CA CYS A 102 6.41 -0.21 7.44
C CYS A 102 5.13 -0.79 7.98
N ARG A 103 4.25 0.07 8.51
CA ARG A 103 2.97 -0.33 9.10
C ARG A 103 1.82 0.28 8.33
N ALA A 104 0.92 -0.58 7.84
CA ALA A 104 -0.33 -0.15 7.21
C ALA A 104 -1.44 0.00 8.24
N ILE A 105 -2.14 1.13 8.18
CA ILE A 105 -3.31 1.42 9.00
C ILE A 105 -4.57 1.34 8.14
N GLY A 106 -5.58 0.63 8.65
CA GLY A 106 -6.83 0.40 7.92
C GLY A 106 -6.67 -0.62 6.79
N GLY A 107 -7.45 -0.44 5.73
CA GLY A 107 -7.49 -1.35 4.58
C GLY A 107 -8.41 -2.56 4.78
N ILE A 108 -9.32 -2.77 3.82
CA ILE A 108 -10.21 -3.93 3.75
C ILE A 108 -10.24 -4.45 2.31
N PRO A 109 -9.79 -5.68 2.01
CA PRO A 109 -9.05 -6.58 2.90
C PRO A 109 -7.73 -5.98 3.39
N LYS A 110 -7.10 -6.66 4.35
CA LYS A 110 -5.82 -6.22 4.91
C LYS A 110 -4.76 -6.15 3.80
N PRO A 111 -4.02 -5.05 3.69
CA PRO A 111 -3.07 -4.87 2.60
C PRO A 111 -1.87 -5.80 2.76
N LEU A 112 -1.33 -6.19 1.62
CA LEU A 112 0.00 -6.74 1.47
C LEU A 112 1.00 -5.60 1.40
N LEU A 113 2.01 -5.66 2.26
CA LEU A 113 3.14 -4.72 2.22
C LEU A 113 4.26 -5.30 1.36
N THR A 114 4.99 -4.45 0.65
CA THR A 114 6.15 -4.85 -0.15
C THR A 114 7.18 -3.74 -0.16
N TRP A 115 8.44 -4.11 0.11
CA TRP A 115 9.56 -3.18 0.08
C TRP A 115 10.26 -3.17 -1.27
N TYR A 116 10.71 -1.99 -1.67
CA TYR A 116 11.49 -1.74 -2.87
C TYR A 116 12.71 -0.89 -2.52
N LYS A 117 13.86 -1.20 -3.13
CA LYS A 117 15.04 -0.36 -3.16
C LYS A 117 15.22 0.13 -4.59
N ASP A 118 15.15 1.43 -4.82
CA ASP A 118 15.35 2.04 -6.14
C ASP A 118 14.49 1.35 -7.23
N GLY A 119 13.23 1.05 -6.89
CA GLY A 119 12.27 0.35 -7.77
C GLY A 119 12.41 -1.18 -7.81
N THR A 120 13.45 -1.76 -7.22
CA THR A 120 13.67 -3.22 -7.19
C THR A 120 13.11 -3.84 -5.92
N ARG A 121 12.27 -4.88 -6.05
CA ARG A 121 11.64 -5.55 -4.90
C ARG A 121 12.68 -6.17 -3.96
N MET A 122 12.48 -6.00 -2.66
CA MET A 122 13.34 -6.52 -1.59
C MET A 122 12.65 -7.64 -0.81
N ASN A 123 13.47 -8.53 -0.23
CA ASN A 123 12.99 -9.50 0.76
C ASN A 123 12.83 -8.83 2.13
N SER A 124 11.80 -9.21 2.86
CA SER A 124 11.45 -8.60 4.15
C SER A 124 10.57 -9.56 4.97
N SER A 125 10.57 -9.42 6.29
CA SER A 125 9.75 -10.26 7.18
C SER A 125 8.39 -9.60 7.44
N ARG A 126 7.32 -10.39 7.31
CA ARG A 126 5.95 -9.94 7.59
C ARG A 126 5.59 -10.26 9.04
N HIS A 127 5.05 -9.28 9.74
CA HIS A 127 4.54 -9.43 11.09
C HIS A 127 3.10 -8.90 11.17
N ILE A 128 2.18 -9.69 11.70
CA ILE A 128 0.81 -9.23 11.98
C ILE A 128 0.82 -8.64 13.39
N VAL A 129 0.47 -7.36 13.51
CA VAL A 129 0.41 -6.67 14.81
C VAL A 129 -0.91 -7.04 15.49
N GLY A 130 -0.91 -7.17 16.83
CA GLY A 130 -2.06 -7.62 17.64
C GLY A 130 -3.36 -6.84 17.39
N ASP A 131 -3.27 -5.59 16.92
CA ASP A 131 -4.42 -4.73 16.59
C ASP A 131 -5.01 -5.00 15.18
N GLY A 132 -4.57 -6.06 14.51
CA GLY A 132 -4.95 -6.39 13.14
C GLY A 132 -4.31 -5.48 12.08
N ASN A 133 -3.39 -4.60 12.45
CA ASN A 133 -2.56 -3.87 11.48
C ASN A 133 -1.49 -4.80 10.89
N VAL A 134 -1.11 -4.54 9.64
CA VAL A 134 -0.05 -5.31 8.97
C VAL A 134 1.22 -4.49 9.02
N GLU A 135 2.30 -5.14 9.42
CA GLU A 135 3.62 -4.54 9.49
C GLU A 135 4.64 -5.42 8.77
N GLN A 136 5.60 -4.78 8.09
CA GLN A 136 6.64 -5.49 7.35
C GLN A 136 7.99 -4.83 7.57
N THR A 137 8.94 -5.63 8.05
CA THR A 137 10.27 -5.17 8.44
C THR A 137 11.29 -5.55 7.38
N LEU A 138 11.98 -4.54 6.86
CA LEU A 138 13.14 -4.64 6.00
C LEU A 138 14.40 -4.51 6.86
N THR A 139 15.25 -5.55 6.83
CA THR A 139 16.58 -5.51 7.43
C THR A 139 17.61 -5.29 6.32
N VAL A 140 18.33 -4.18 6.38
CA VAL A 140 19.46 -3.86 5.50
C VAL A 140 20.74 -4.06 6.31
N GLY A 141 21.35 -5.23 6.17
CA GLY A 141 22.63 -5.56 6.82
C GLY A 141 23.81 -4.91 6.11
N GLU A 142 24.88 -4.66 6.87
CA GLU A 142 26.17 -4.16 6.38
C GLU A 142 26.03 -3.00 5.39
N VAL A 143 25.41 -1.90 5.85
CA VAL A 143 25.13 -0.73 5.00
C VAL A 143 26.42 -0.20 4.38
N GLY A 144 26.56 -0.38 3.06
CA GLY A 144 27.74 0.01 2.30
C GLY A 144 27.55 1.31 1.52
N ARG A 145 28.67 1.85 1.00
CA ARG A 145 28.71 3.11 0.21
C ARG A 145 27.75 3.12 -0.98
N HIS A 146 27.52 1.95 -1.59
CA HIS A 146 26.63 1.77 -2.74
C HIS A 146 25.14 1.98 -2.44
N LEU A 147 24.77 2.13 -1.16
CA LEU A 147 23.42 2.44 -0.71
C LEU A 147 23.25 3.92 -0.36
N LEU A 148 24.29 4.75 -0.49
CA LEU A 148 24.19 6.17 -0.19
C LEU A 148 23.20 6.81 -1.16
N TYR A 149 22.21 7.53 -0.62
CA TYR A 149 21.11 8.14 -1.35
C TYR A 149 20.15 7.16 -2.04
N SER A 150 20.30 5.85 -1.83
CA SER A 150 19.28 4.88 -2.24
C SER A 150 17.96 5.16 -1.53
N THR A 151 16.87 4.90 -2.25
CA THR A 151 15.52 5.12 -1.79
C THR A 151 14.87 3.79 -1.44
N PHE A 152 14.31 3.71 -0.23
CA PHE A 152 13.53 2.56 0.24
C PHE A 152 12.06 2.95 0.25
N THR A 153 11.27 2.24 -0.55
CA THR A 153 9.84 2.49 -0.71
C THR A 153 9.05 1.29 -0.21
N CYS A 154 8.10 1.53 0.68
CA CYS A 154 7.11 0.55 1.10
C CYS A 154 5.80 0.79 0.36
N ASN A 155 5.31 -0.23 -0.35
CA ASN A 155 4.01 -0.22 -1.00
C ASN A 155 3.01 -1.06 -0.19
N GLY A 156 1.80 -0.54 0.01
CA GLY A 156 0.66 -1.24 0.58
C GLY A 156 -0.45 -1.41 -0.46
N THR A 157 -0.71 -2.65 -0.87
CA THR A 157 -1.75 -3.00 -1.84
C THR A 157 -2.76 -3.95 -1.24
N ASN A 158 -4.05 -3.72 -1.47
CA ASN A 158 -5.12 -4.68 -1.16
C ASN A 158 -6.02 -4.98 -2.36
N THR A 159 -5.69 -4.44 -3.53
CA THR A 159 -6.39 -4.68 -4.79
C THR A 159 -5.51 -4.31 -5.98
N HIS A 160 -5.84 -4.86 -7.15
CA HIS A 160 -5.22 -4.51 -8.43
C HIS A 160 -6.00 -3.42 -9.20
N LEU A 161 -7.12 -2.95 -8.63
CA LEU A 161 -8.01 -1.97 -9.26
C LEU A 161 -7.56 -0.51 -9.08
N VAL A 162 -6.65 -0.26 -8.13
CA VAL A 162 -6.15 1.07 -7.77
C VAL A 162 -4.66 0.96 -7.51
N ASP A 163 -3.93 2.03 -7.80
CA ASP A 163 -2.50 2.11 -7.50
C ASP A 163 -2.21 1.89 -6.00
N PRO A 164 -1.10 1.22 -5.67
CA PRO A 164 -0.74 0.96 -4.29
C PRO A 164 -0.42 2.26 -3.56
N MET A 165 -0.82 2.33 -2.28
CA MET A 165 -0.33 3.40 -1.41
C MET A 165 1.18 3.20 -1.20
N SER A 166 1.96 4.26 -1.24
CA SER A 166 3.42 4.18 -1.08
C SER A 166 3.93 5.20 -0.07
N THR A 167 5.03 4.87 0.58
CA THR A 167 5.81 5.78 1.42
C THR A 167 7.30 5.49 1.22
N THR A 168 8.12 6.52 1.17
CA THR A 168 9.51 6.43 0.75
C THR A 168 10.42 7.15 1.73
N VAL A 169 11.61 6.59 1.94
CA VAL A 169 12.68 7.22 2.70
C VAL A 169 14.01 7.06 1.99
N GLN A 170 14.82 8.11 1.98
CA GLN A 170 16.16 8.12 1.40
C GLN A 170 17.21 7.83 2.47
N LEU A 171 18.12 6.90 2.19
CA LEU A 171 19.18 6.55 3.12
C LEU A 171 20.37 7.53 3.02
N ASN A 172 20.77 8.09 4.15
CA ASN A 172 21.98 8.89 4.29
C ASN A 172 23.02 8.13 5.12
N ILE A 173 24.26 8.07 4.65
CA ILE A 173 25.33 7.25 5.23
C ILE A 173 26.55 8.11 5.51
N LEU A 174 27.13 7.97 6.70
CA LEU A 174 28.46 8.48 7.03
C LEU A 174 29.50 7.47 6.55
N LEU A 175 30.23 7.85 5.49
CA LEU A 175 31.24 7.00 4.85
C LEU A 175 32.57 7.08 5.61
N LYS A 176 33.26 5.93 5.77
CA LYS A 176 34.64 5.93 6.29
C LYS A 176 35.64 6.45 5.24
N PRO A 177 36.76 7.08 5.60
CA PRO A 177 37.81 7.42 4.64
C PRO A 177 38.26 6.19 3.83
N LEU A 178 38.57 6.38 2.55
CA LEU A 178 39.11 5.31 1.70
C LEU A 178 40.61 5.12 1.90
N ASP A 179 41.32 6.24 2.08
CA ASP A 179 42.74 6.30 2.33
C ASP A 179 43.06 7.51 3.22
N VAL A 180 44.14 7.41 3.99
CA VAL A 180 44.66 8.50 4.81
C VAL A 180 46.13 8.65 4.46
N ARG A 181 46.48 9.76 3.84
CA ARG A 181 47.87 10.11 3.52
C ARG A 181 48.33 11.19 4.47
N LEU A 182 49.38 10.88 5.21
CA LEU A 182 50.09 11.88 5.99
C LEU A 182 50.85 12.77 5.00
N LEU A 183 50.49 14.04 4.94
CA LEU A 183 51.18 15.04 4.15
C LEU A 183 52.20 15.71 5.08
N GLY A 184 53.47 15.42 4.88
CA GLY A 184 54.58 16.01 5.62
C GLY A 184 55.85 15.95 4.80
N GLU A 185 56.88 16.68 5.21
CA GLU A 185 58.24 16.41 4.70
C GLU A 185 58.60 14.96 5.05
N ASN A 186 59.46 14.30 4.25
CA ASN A 186 59.94 12.92 4.47
C ASN A 186 60.85 12.82 5.72
N LEU A 187 60.40 13.35 6.84
CA LEU A 187 61.03 13.31 8.15
C LEU A 187 60.79 11.94 8.76
N ALA A 188 61.85 11.37 9.34
CA ALA A 188 61.72 10.17 10.13
C ALA A 188 60.86 10.47 11.37
N LEU A 189 59.69 9.82 11.46
CA LEU A 189 58.80 9.92 12.61
C LEU A 189 59.20 8.86 13.65
N SER A 190 59.26 9.26 14.93
CA SER A 190 59.54 8.36 16.04
C SER A 190 58.27 8.04 16.83
N SER A 191 58.14 6.78 17.25
CA SER A 191 57.03 6.34 18.10
C SER A 191 57.03 7.09 19.43
N GLY A 192 55.85 7.55 19.88
CA GLY A 192 55.65 8.27 21.16
C GLY A 192 55.80 9.79 21.09
N SER A 193 56.27 10.33 19.96
CA SER A 193 56.36 11.78 19.73
C SER A 193 55.08 12.30 19.06
N ARG A 194 54.60 13.49 19.47
CA ARG A 194 53.47 14.17 18.83
C ARG A 194 53.98 15.09 17.73
N TYR A 195 53.43 14.94 16.53
CA TYR A 195 53.78 15.74 15.36
C TYR A 195 52.56 16.52 14.89
N GLU A 196 52.71 17.82 14.63
CA GLU A 196 51.74 18.60 13.86
C GLU A 196 52.13 18.48 12.39
N MET A 197 51.22 17.91 11.60
CA MET A 197 51.32 17.74 10.15
C MET A 197 50.22 18.57 9.50
#